data_AF-A0A2W6RVD8-F1
#
_entry.id   AF-A0A2W6RVD8-F1
#
_cell.length_a   1.000
_cell.length_b   1.000
_cell.length_c   1.000
_cell.angle_alpha   90.00
_cell.angle_beta   90.00
_cell.angle_gamma   90.00
#
_symmetry.space_group_name_H-M   'P 1'
#
loop_
_entity.id
_entity.type
_entity.pdbx_description
1 polymer ?
#
loop_
_entity_poly.entity_id
_entity_poly.type
_entity_poly.pdbx_seq_one_letter_code
_entity_poly.pdbx_strand_id
1 'polypeptide(L)'
;MKKIAIYLSLFCIGFSSLNAQKIDRKKVVQRHNIVNVKADTLSTLTVGNGKFAYTVDITGMQSFPEYYKNGVSLGTQSEWGWNSFPNTENYKFEETLKPYD
;
A
#
# COMPACT_ATOMS: atom_id res chain seq x y z
N MET A 1 -37.04 -41.27 -11.54
CA MET A 1 -36.98 -40.05 -12.38
C MET A 1 -37.20 -38.76 -11.59
N LYS A 2 -38.28 -38.62 -10.80
CA LYS A 2 -38.55 -37.39 -10.01
C LYS A 2 -37.44 -37.02 -9.00
N LYS A 3 -36.83 -38.01 -8.33
CA LYS A 3 -35.71 -37.78 -7.39
C LYS A 3 -34.45 -37.25 -8.07
N ILE A 4 -34.12 -37.76 -9.26
CA ILE A 4 -32.97 -37.30 -10.06
C ILE A 4 -33.16 -35.86 -10.53
N ALA A 5 -34.38 -35.49 -10.94
CA ALA A 5 -34.71 -34.10 -11.28
C ALA A 5 -34.56 -33.16 -10.08
N ILE A 6 -34.94 -33.61 -8.88
CA ILE A 6 -34.77 -32.84 -7.63
C ILE A 6 -33.28 -32.65 -7.28
N TYR A 7 -32.46 -33.70 -7.40
CA TYR A 7 -31.02 -33.58 -7.16
C TYR A 7 -30.32 -32.69 -8.21
N LEU A 8 -30.74 -32.74 -9.48
CA LEU A 8 -30.23 -31.85 -10.52
C LEU A 8 -30.59 -30.38 -10.26
N SER A 9 -31.83 -30.11 -9.81
CA SER A 9 -32.27 -28.75 -9.49
C SER A 9 -31.55 -28.18 -8.27
N LEU A 10 -31.25 -29.00 -7.25
CA LEU A 10 -30.42 -28.58 -6.11
C LEU A 10 -28.96 -28.27 -6.51
N PHE A 11 -28.41 -29.02 -7.47
CA PHE A 11 -27.05 -28.77 -7.98
C PHE A 11 -26.95 -27.44 -8.76
N CYS A 12 -27.98 -27.06 -9.52
CA CYS A 12 -28.01 -25.80 -10.26
C CYS A 12 -28.14 -24.55 -9.37
N ILE A 13 -28.77 -24.65 -8.19
CA ILE A 13 -28.91 -23.51 -7.26
C ILE A 13 -27.55 -23.15 -6.62
N GLY A 14 -26.67 -24.13 -6.41
CA GLY A 14 -25.33 -23.94 -5.84
C GLY A 14 -24.30 -23.27 -6.78
N PHE A 15 -24.65 -23.05 -8.05
CA PHE A 15 -23.79 -22.45 -9.08
C PHE A 15 -24.21 -21.02 -9.45
N SER A 16 -25.01 -20.35 -8.62
CA SER A 16 -25.22 -18.91 -8.77
C SER A 16 -23.89 -18.20 -8.48
N SER A 17 -23.20 -17.82 -9.56
CA SER A 17 -21.95 -17.09 -9.50
C SER A 17 -22.16 -15.81 -8.70
N LEU A 18 -21.62 -15.77 -7.48
CA LEU A 18 -21.46 -14.53 -6.71
C LEU A 18 -20.45 -13.66 -7.45
N ASN A 19 -20.91 -12.99 -8.52
CA ASN A 19 -20.15 -11.92 -9.14
C ASN A 19 -20.13 -10.76 -8.15
N ALA A 20 -19.09 -10.71 -7.33
CA ALA A 20 -18.85 -9.57 -6.46
C ALA A 20 -18.83 -8.30 -7.32
N GLN A 21 -19.70 -7.35 -7.00
CA GLN A 21 -19.79 -6.09 -7.74
C GLN A 21 -18.43 -5.40 -7.71
N LYS A 22 -17.97 -4.91 -8.87
CA LYS A 22 -16.69 -4.18 -8.97
C LYS A 22 -16.68 -3.01 -7.99
N ILE A 23 -15.66 -2.94 -7.13
CA ILE A 23 -15.52 -1.87 -6.14
C ILE A 23 -15.24 -0.55 -6.86
N ASP A 24 -16.08 0.46 -6.62
CA ASP A 24 -15.77 1.85 -6.95
C ASP A 24 -14.76 2.39 -5.92
N ARG A 25 -13.47 2.16 -6.20
CA ARG A 25 -12.38 2.54 -5.30
C ARG A 25 -12.35 4.04 -5.04
N LYS A 26 -12.71 4.85 -6.03
CA LYS A 26 -12.74 6.32 -5.91
C LYS A 26 -13.80 6.74 -4.90
N LYS A 27 -15.03 6.23 -4.99
CA LYS A 27 -16.08 6.51 -3.98
C LYS A 27 -15.69 6.05 -2.58
N VAL A 28 -15.05 4.88 -2.45
CA VAL A 28 -14.62 4.36 -1.14
C VAL A 28 -13.57 5.27 -0.49
N VAL A 29 -12.60 5.76 -1.26
CA VAL A 29 -11.58 6.69 -0.74
C VAL A 29 -12.20 8.05 -0.43
N GLN A 30 -12.98 8.60 -1.36
CA GLN A 30 -13.54 9.95 -1.24
C GLN A 30 -14.50 10.14 -0.06
N ARG A 31 -15.17 9.08 0.41
CA ARG A 31 -16.05 9.16 1.60
C ARG A 31 -15.28 9.40 2.91
N HIS A 32 -13.94 9.29 2.90
CA HIS A 32 -13.07 9.55 4.06
C HIS A 32 -11.92 10.51 3.72
N ASN A 33 -12.19 11.55 2.92
CA ASN A 33 -11.19 12.58 2.68
C ASN A 33 -10.79 13.24 4.02
N ILE A 34 -9.53 13.09 4.39
CA ILE A 34 -8.97 13.68 5.61
C ILE A 34 -8.71 15.16 5.34
N VAL A 35 -9.17 16.04 6.24
CA VAL A 35 -8.97 17.49 6.17
C VAL A 35 -8.23 17.94 7.42
N ASN A 36 -6.96 18.29 7.27
CA ASN A 36 -6.18 18.91 8.34
C ASN A 36 -6.37 20.42 8.31
N VAL A 37 -6.93 20.99 9.38
CA VAL A 37 -7.17 22.44 9.51
C VAL A 37 -6.04 23.18 10.23
N LYS A 38 -5.09 22.43 10.80
CA LYS A 38 -3.89 22.94 11.49
C LYS A 38 -2.77 21.92 11.39
N ALA A 39 -1.54 22.38 11.58
CA ALA A 39 -0.41 21.48 11.78
C ALA A 39 -0.57 20.71 13.09
N ASP A 40 -0.51 19.39 13.01
CA ASP A 40 -0.60 18.49 14.16
C ASP A 40 0.32 17.29 13.89
N THR A 41 1.29 17.07 14.78
CA THR A 41 2.33 16.06 14.62
C THR A 41 1.81 14.63 14.71
N LEU A 42 0.59 14.44 15.21
CA LEU A 42 -0.09 13.14 15.29
C LEU A 42 -1.08 12.92 14.13
N SER A 43 -1.32 13.94 13.29
CA SER A 43 -2.24 13.89 12.15
C SER A 43 -1.49 13.87 10.81
N THR A 44 -0.48 13.01 10.67
CA THR A 44 0.21 12.80 9.39
C THR A 44 -0.65 12.02 8.41
N LEU A 45 -0.36 12.16 7.12
CA LEU A 45 -1.00 11.34 6.08
C LEU A 45 0.02 10.34 5.54
N THR A 46 -0.42 9.10 5.33
CA THR A 46 0.40 8.05 4.71
C THR A 46 -0.29 7.50 3.48
N VAL A 47 0.44 7.43 2.38
CA VAL A 47 0.00 6.76 1.15
C VAL A 47 0.84 5.52 0.92
N GLY A 48 0.23 4.46 0.39
CA GLY A 48 0.93 3.21 0.15
C GLY A 48 0.17 2.25 -0.75
N ASN A 49 0.88 1.24 -1.23
CA ASN A 49 0.35 0.22 -2.15
C ASN A 49 0.55 -1.22 -1.63
N GLY A 50 0.90 -1.36 -0.34
CA GLY A 50 1.23 -2.63 0.31
C GLY A 50 2.72 -3.01 0.25
N LYS A 51 3.49 -2.43 -0.68
CA LYS A 51 4.93 -2.68 -0.85
C LYS A 51 5.80 -1.43 -0.63
N PHE A 52 5.14 -0.28 -0.57
CA PHE A 52 5.70 1.03 -0.37
C PHE A 52 4.74 1.83 0.53
N ALA A 53 5.30 2.63 1.44
CA ALA A 53 4.59 3.57 2.27
C ALA A 53 5.37 4.89 2.36
N TYR A 54 4.66 6.01 2.23
CA TYR A 54 5.20 7.35 2.29
C TYR A 54 4.35 8.21 3.23
N THR A 55 4.92 8.58 4.37
CA THR A 55 4.28 9.45 5.36
C THR A 55 4.74 10.90 5.15
N VAL A 56 3.78 11.82 5.12
CA VAL A 56 3.98 13.24 4.80
C VAL A 56 3.49 14.15 5.91
N ASP A 57 4.11 15.32 5.99
CA ASP A 57 3.61 16.45 6.76
C ASP A 57 2.57 17.27 5.97
N ILE A 58 2.13 18.40 6.54
CA ILE A 58 1.10 19.29 5.95
C ILE A 58 1.44 19.84 4.55
N THR A 59 2.71 19.79 4.13
CA THR A 59 3.14 20.20 2.79
C THR A 59 2.87 19.13 1.73
N GLY A 60 2.55 17.91 2.14
CA GLY A 60 2.52 16.74 1.27
C GLY A 60 3.91 16.14 1.01
N MET A 61 4.95 16.61 1.69
CA MET A 61 6.32 16.11 1.63
C MET A 61 6.87 15.79 3.04
N GLN A 62 8.14 15.41 3.14
CA GLN A 62 8.86 15.19 4.41
C GLN A 62 9.72 16.40 4.77
N SER A 63 9.13 17.59 4.75
CA SER A 63 9.83 18.88 4.83
C SER A 63 10.22 19.27 6.25
N PHE A 64 9.43 18.88 7.26
CA PHE A 64 9.63 19.31 8.64
C PHE A 64 9.89 18.15 9.62
N PRO A 65 10.89 17.27 9.39
CA PRO A 65 11.11 16.09 10.23
C PRO A 65 11.33 16.44 11.70
N GLU A 66 12.04 17.52 12.01
CA GLU A 66 12.28 17.97 13.38
C GLU A 66 11.01 18.39 14.12
N TYR A 67 10.03 18.96 13.41
CA TYR A 67 8.75 19.33 14.01
C TYR A 67 7.94 18.08 14.40
N TYR A 68 8.04 17.00 13.62
CA TYR A 68 7.32 15.75 13.84
C TYR A 68 8.07 14.75 14.72
N LYS A 69 9.28 15.05 15.19
CA LYS A 69 10.16 14.11 15.91
C LYS A 69 9.54 13.44 17.15
N ASN A 70 8.63 14.15 17.82
CA ASN A 70 7.92 13.67 19.02
C ASN A 70 6.48 13.19 18.72
N GLY A 71 6.09 13.15 17.44
CA GLY A 71 4.79 12.70 16.97
C GLY A 71 4.92 11.45 16.10
N VAL A 72 4.12 11.38 15.03
CA VAL A 72 4.28 10.32 14.02
C VAL A 72 5.45 10.69 13.11
N SER A 73 6.50 9.87 13.13
CA SER A 73 7.69 10.08 12.31
C SER A 73 7.34 10.11 10.82
N LEU A 74 7.87 11.14 10.14
CA LEU A 74 7.89 11.20 8.69
C LEU A 74 8.88 10.14 8.17
N GLY A 75 8.55 9.49 7.07
CA GLY A 75 9.43 8.43 6.55
C GLY A 75 8.87 7.71 5.34
N THR A 76 9.80 7.07 4.65
CA THR A 76 9.54 6.25 3.47
C THR A 76 9.95 4.82 3.78
N GLN A 77 9.04 3.87 3.59
CA GLN A 77 9.32 2.45 3.75
C GLN A 77 9.05 1.74 2.44
N SER A 78 9.90 0.78 2.11
CA SER A 78 9.71 -0.10 0.97
C SER A 78 10.19 -1.50 1.29
N GLU A 79 9.49 -2.52 0.77
CA GLU A 79 9.95 -3.91 0.91
C GLU A 79 11.31 -4.11 0.23
N TRP A 80 11.54 -3.42 -0.88
CA TRP A 80 12.72 -3.56 -1.71
C TRP A 80 13.97 -2.91 -1.12
N GLY A 81 13.82 -1.88 -0.28
CA GLY A 81 14.95 -1.22 0.38
C GLY A 81 15.68 -2.12 1.40
N TRP A 82 15.06 -3.23 1.80
CA TRP A 82 15.61 -4.18 2.78
C TRP A 82 16.08 -5.50 2.16
N ASN A 83 15.87 -5.69 0.86
CA ASN A 83 16.31 -6.89 0.18
C ASN A 83 17.82 -6.84 -0.07
N SER A 84 18.55 -7.82 0.45
CA SER A 84 19.93 -8.09 0.11
C SER A 84 20.06 -9.45 -0.56
N PHE A 85 21.02 -9.57 -1.46
CA PHE A 85 21.39 -10.82 -2.11
C PHE A 85 22.80 -11.23 -1.65
N PRO A 86 23.10 -12.53 -1.55
CA PRO A 86 24.47 -12.98 -1.32
C PRO A 86 25.42 -12.45 -2.39
N ASN A 87 26.58 -11.93 -1.97
CA ASN A 87 27.62 -11.48 -2.88
C ASN A 87 28.52 -12.66 -3.30
N THR A 88 28.00 -13.56 -4.13
CA THR A 88 28.71 -14.80 -4.53
C THR A 88 29.99 -14.51 -5.32
N GLU A 89 30.00 -13.41 -6.07
CA GLU A 89 31.12 -13.00 -6.93
C GLU A 89 32.13 -12.08 -6.24
N ASN A 90 31.93 -11.77 -4.95
CA ASN A 90 32.80 -10.87 -4.15
C ASN A 90 32.98 -9.47 -4.75
N TYR A 91 31.92 -8.88 -5.32
CA TYR A 91 31.92 -7.50 -5.79
C TYR A 91 32.31 -6.52 -4.69
N LYS A 92 33.07 -5.48 -5.06
CA LYS A 92 33.49 -4.37 -4.20
C LYS A 92 32.64 -3.13 -4.46
N PHE A 93 32.58 -2.24 -3.47
CA PHE A 93 31.78 -1.02 -3.57
C PHE A 93 32.24 -0.11 -4.73
N GLU A 94 33.55 -0.04 -4.98
CA GLU A 94 34.15 0.81 -6.02
C GLU A 94 33.66 0.44 -7.43
N GLU A 95 33.27 -0.82 -7.66
CA GLU A 95 32.75 -1.31 -8.94
C GLU A 95 31.33 -0.79 -9.24
N THR A 96 30.63 -0.26 -8.23
CA THR A 96 29.30 0.35 -8.39
C THR A 96 29.36 1.85 -8.73
N LEU A 97 30.56 2.45 -8.63
CA LEU A 97 30.77 3.87 -8.82
C LEU A 97 31.10 4.17 -10.28
N LYS A 98 30.51 5.24 -10.81
CA LYS A 98 30.85 5.80 -12.12
C LYS A 98 31.31 7.24 -11.94
N PRO A 99 32.52 7.63 -12.41
CA PRO A 99 32.94 9.01 -12.39
C PRO A 99 32.03 9.86 -13.29
N TYR A 100 31.74 11.07 -12.84
CA TYR A 100 31.08 12.11 -13.64
C TYR A 100 32.11 13.19 -13.95
N ASP A 101 32.12 13.64 -15.20
CA ASP A 101 32.87 14.81 -15.68
C ASP A 101 32.02 16.09 -15.57
#